data_AF-A0A7X7RPE3-F1
#
_entry.id   AF-A0A7X7RPE3-F1
#
_cell.length_a   1.000
_cell.length_b   1.000
_cell.length_c   1.000
_cell.angle_alpha   90.00
_cell.angle_beta   90.00
_cell.angle_gamma   90.00
#
_symmetry.space_group_name_H-M   'P 1'
#
loop_
_entity.id
_entity.type
_entity.pdbx_description
1 polymer ?
#
loop_
_entity_poly.entity_id
_entity_poly.type
_entity_poly.pdbx_seq_one_letter_code
_entity_poly.pdbx_strand_id
1 'polypeptide(L)'
;MSFLYSRSDFRLPPVQLNHIDLRLSFFESHVDCAGTLTLTAREPMRTLELDACDLEVTEVALPAADASSAAPLRFMPDPPRRKLLIELPA
;
A
#
# COMPACT_ATOMS: atom_id res chain seq x y z
N MET A 1 -3.65 1.05 34.58
CA MET A 1 -3.68 1.32 33.13
C MET A 1 -2.64 0.41 32.47
N SER A 2 -3.08 -0.56 31.68
CA SER A 2 -2.18 -1.36 30.83
C SER A 2 -2.18 -0.76 29.44
N PHE A 3 -1.03 -0.32 28.97
CA PHE A 3 -0.87 0.12 27.58
C PHE A 3 -0.79 -1.11 26.67
N LEU A 4 -1.40 -1.04 25.49
CA LEU A 4 -1.39 -2.15 24.50
C LEU A 4 0.00 -2.42 23.90
N TYR A 5 0.93 -1.47 24.02
CA TYR A 5 2.27 -1.55 23.42
C TYR A 5 3.32 -1.06 24.41
N SER A 6 4.41 -1.81 24.53
CA SER A 6 5.62 -1.40 25.25
C SER A 6 6.58 -0.68 24.30
N ARG A 7 7.49 0.13 24.84
CA ARG A 7 8.53 0.80 24.04
C ARG A 7 9.44 -0.20 23.32
N SER A 8 9.64 -1.38 23.90
CA SER A 8 10.37 -2.50 23.28
C SER A 8 9.66 -3.11 22.08
N ASP A 9 8.35 -2.91 21.93
CA ASP A 9 7.59 -3.41 20.79
C ASP A 9 7.69 -2.48 19.57
N PHE A 10 8.26 -1.28 19.75
CA PHE A 10 8.42 -0.34 18.65
C PHE A 10 9.49 -0.82 17.69
N ARG A 11 9.07 -1.22 16.48
CA ARG A 11 9.96 -1.47 15.35
C ARG A 11 9.63 -0.53 14.22
N LEU A 12 10.64 -0.20 13.43
CA LEU A 12 10.43 0.50 12.16
C LEU A 12 9.62 -0.41 11.23
N PRO A 13 8.68 0.15 10.45
CA PRO A 13 7.99 -0.62 9.42
C PRO A 13 8.98 -1.22 8.42
N PRO A 14 8.65 -2.37 7.79
CA PRO A 14 9.55 -3.07 6.86
C PRO A 14 9.81 -2.29 5.57
N VAL A 15 8.97 -1.30 5.26
CA VAL A 15 9.16 -0.33 4.18
C VAL A 15 9.15 1.10 4.69
N GLN A 16 9.86 1.98 3.99
CA GLN A 16 9.76 3.43 4.16
C GLN A 16 8.97 4.02 3.00
N LEU A 17 7.92 4.79 3.32
CA LEU A 17 7.27 5.65 2.33
C LEU A 17 8.12 6.91 2.13
N ASN A 18 8.58 7.12 0.91
CA ASN A 18 9.43 8.27 0.56
C ASN A 18 8.61 9.39 -0.08
N HIS A 19 7.67 9.04 -0.95
CA HIS A 19 6.84 9.99 -1.69
C HIS A 19 5.51 9.35 -2.06
N ILE A 20 4.49 10.19 -2.18
CA ILE A 20 3.15 9.78 -2.61
C ILE A 20 2.58 10.84 -3.55
N ASP A 21 2.12 10.40 -4.71
CA ASP A 21 1.33 11.21 -5.63
C ASP A 21 -0.10 10.66 -5.64
N LEU A 22 -1.09 11.51 -5.37
CA LEU A 22 -2.50 11.15 -5.37
C LEU A 22 -3.26 12.01 -6.39
N ARG A 23 -4.12 11.34 -7.16
CA ARG A 23 -5.15 11.99 -7.96
C ARG A 23 -6.51 11.59 -7.43
N LEU A 24 -7.29 12.59 -7.03
CA LEU A 24 -8.63 12.41 -6.50
C LEU A 24 -9.66 12.98 -7.48
N SER A 25 -10.70 12.21 -7.77
CA SER A 25 -11.86 12.64 -8.54
C SER A 25 -13.09 12.56 -7.65
N PHE A 26 -13.76 13.69 -7.43
CA PHE A 26 -14.91 13.77 -6.53
C PHE A 26 -16.20 13.63 -7.31
N PHE A 27 -17.01 12.65 -6.91
CA PHE A 27 -18.36 12.43 -7.42
C PHE A 27 -19.39 12.68 -6.31
N GLU A 28 -20.67 12.70 -6.66
CA GLU A 28 -21.73 12.98 -5.69
C GLU A 28 -21.82 11.93 -4.57
N SER A 29 -21.48 10.66 -4.86
CA SER A 29 -21.64 9.54 -3.93
C SER A 29 -20.33 8.93 -3.43
N HIS A 30 -19.19 9.24 -4.07
CA HIS A 30 -17.90 8.61 -3.78
C HIS A 30 -16.74 9.47 -4.27
N VAL A 31 -15.52 9.05 -3.93
CA VAL A 31 -14.27 9.62 -4.43
C VAL A 31 -13.47 8.51 -5.07
N ASP A 32 -13.13 8.68 -6.35
CA ASP A 32 -12.14 7.82 -6.98
C ASP A 32 -10.74 8.34 -6.69
N CYS A 33 -9.83 7.42 -6.41
CA CYS A 33 -8.44 7.73 -6.12
C CYS A 33 -7.51 6.86 -6.97
N ALA A 34 -6.50 7.49 -7.56
CA ALA A 34 -5.32 6.81 -8.07
C ALA A 34 -4.10 7.33 -7.30
N GLY A 35 -3.25 6.41 -6.83
CA GLY A 35 -2.07 6.76 -6.04
C GLY A 35 -0.81 6.03 -6.48
N THR A 36 0.29 6.77 -6.60
CA THR A 36 1.63 6.19 -6.81
C THR A 36 2.43 6.32 -5.52
N LEU A 37 2.87 5.18 -4.99
CA LEU A 37 3.69 5.12 -3.78
C LEU A 37 5.16 4.87 -4.16
N THR A 38 6.05 5.76 -3.75
CA THR A 38 7.50 5.54 -3.83
C THR A 38 7.98 4.99 -2.50
N LEU A 39 8.37 3.71 -2.49
CA LEU A 39 8.74 2.97 -1.28
C LEU A 39 10.20 2.51 -1.34
N THR A 40 10.85 2.43 -0.18
CA THR A 40 12.13 1.73 -0.01
C THR A 40 11.97 0.58 0.97
N ALA A 41 12.27 -0.63 0.54
CA ALA A 41 12.32 -1.80 1.42
C ALA A 41 13.52 -1.69 2.38
N ARG A 42 13.30 -1.97 3.67
CA ARG A 42 14.36 -2.07 4.68
C ARG A 42 14.90 -3.48 4.81
N GLU A 43 14.17 -4.47 4.31
CA GLU A 43 14.51 -5.89 4.31
C GLU A 43 13.96 -6.57 3.06
N PRO A 44 14.55 -7.69 2.60
CA PRO A 44 14.00 -8.47 1.50
C PRO A 44 12.58 -8.95 1.80
N MET A 45 11.66 -8.77 0.85
CA MET A 45 10.25 -9.12 1.02
C MET A 45 9.63 -9.60 -0.28
N ARG A 46 8.65 -10.51 -0.15
CA ARG A 46 7.83 -11.02 -1.26
C ARG A 46 6.42 -10.46 -1.26
N THR A 47 6.03 -9.84 -0.16
CA THR A 47 4.69 -9.30 0.04
C THR A 47 4.79 -7.95 0.71
N LEU A 48 4.08 -6.97 0.17
CA LEU A 48 3.87 -5.66 0.78
C LEU A 48 2.48 -5.64 1.41
N GLU A 49 2.40 -5.32 2.70
CA GLU A 49 1.13 -5.10 3.40
C GLU A 49 0.90 -3.59 3.54
N LEU A 50 -0.21 -3.09 2.99
CA LEU A 50 -0.66 -1.71 3.13
C LEU A 50 -1.94 -1.67 3.97
N ASP A 51 -2.14 -0.58 4.70
CA ASP A 51 -3.41 -0.30 5.35
C ASP A 51 -4.43 0.13 4.29
N ALA A 52 -5.58 -0.54 4.26
CA ALA A 52 -6.70 -0.26 3.38
C ALA A 52 -8.00 -0.28 4.19
N CYS A 53 -8.38 0.88 4.70
CA CYS A 53 -9.60 1.07 5.50
C CYS A 53 -10.69 1.69 4.63
N ASP A 54 -11.82 0.99 4.49
CA ASP A 54 -12.99 1.48 3.74
C ASP A 54 -12.65 1.89 2.29
N LEU A 55 -11.73 1.15 1.66
CA LEU A 55 -11.32 1.34 0.27
C LEU A 55 -11.68 0.12 -0.57
N GLU A 56 -12.24 0.36 -1.75
CA GLU A 56 -12.35 -0.64 -2.82
C GLU A 56 -11.12 -0.50 -3.72
N VAL A 57 -10.23 -1.50 -3.67
CA VAL A 57 -9.01 -1.51 -4.50
C VAL A 57 -9.30 -2.26 -5.79
N THR A 58 -9.30 -1.52 -6.90
CA THR A 58 -9.63 -2.03 -8.23
C THR A 58 -8.40 -2.51 -9.00
N GLU A 59 -7.25 -1.85 -8.82
CA GLU A 59 -6.01 -2.15 -9.52
C GLU A 59 -4.78 -1.88 -8.64
N VAL A 60 -3.76 -2.73 -8.79
CA VAL A 60 -2.41 -2.49 -8.27
C VAL A 60 -1.42 -2.83 -9.37
N ALA A 61 -0.48 -1.93 -9.63
CA ALA A 61 0.55 -2.13 -10.63
C ALA A 61 1.90 -1.55 -10.18
N LEU A 62 2.99 -2.15 -10.67
CA LEU A 62 4.33 -1.63 -10.55
C LEU A 62 4.59 -0.67 -11.73
N PRO A 63 4.81 0.63 -11.49
CA PRO A 63 5.12 1.56 -12.58
C PRO A 63 6.46 1.17 -13.22
N ALA A 64 6.52 1.15 -14.55
CA ALA A 64 7.80 1.02 -15.26
C ALA A 64 8.65 2.28 -15.07
N ALA A 65 9.97 2.10 -15.18
CA ALA A 65 10.93 3.20 -15.11
C ALA A 65 10.76 4.20 -16.27
N ASP A 66 10.29 3.72 -17.41
CA ASP A 66 9.80 4.51 -18.53
C ASP A 66 8.27 4.46 -18.56
N ALA A 67 7.61 5.59 -18.81
CA ALA A 67 6.14 5.73 -18.73
C ALA A 67 5.33 4.89 -19.76
N SER A 68 5.93 3.86 -20.33
CA SER A 68 5.42 3.05 -21.44
C SER A 68 4.48 1.92 -21.01
N SER A 69 4.55 1.41 -19.77
CA SER A 69 3.62 0.38 -19.28
C SER A 69 3.76 0.10 -17.78
N ALA A 70 2.66 0.08 -17.01
CA ALA A 70 2.69 -0.42 -15.64
C ALA A 70 2.45 -1.94 -15.62
N ALA A 71 3.27 -2.69 -14.88
CA ALA A 71 3.12 -4.14 -14.77
C ALA A 71 2.10 -4.47 -13.66
N PRO A 72 0.96 -5.13 -13.96
CA PRO A 72 -0.03 -5.44 -12.94
C PRO A 72 0.56 -6.38 -11.88
N LEU A 73 0.25 -6.10 -10.62
CA LEU A 73 0.65 -6.93 -9.49
C LEU A 73 -0.54 -7.74 -8.99
N ARG A 74 -0.26 -8.94 -8.47
CA ARG A 74 -1.28 -9.70 -7.75
C ARG A 74 -1.48 -9.07 -6.39
N PHE A 75 -2.74 -8.90 -6.00
CA PHE A 75 -3.08 -8.38 -4.68
C PHE A 75 -4.31 -9.09 -4.11
N MET A 76 -4.43 -9.03 -2.80
CA MET A 76 -5.52 -9.62 -2.04
C MET A 76 -5.97 -8.64 -0.95
N PRO A 77 -7.16 -8.04 -1.06
CA PRO A 77 -7.76 -7.27 0.02
C PRO A 77 -8.10 -8.19 1.21
N ASP A 78 -7.87 -7.70 2.42
CA ASP A 78 -8.27 -8.32 3.69
C ASP A 78 -9.08 -7.32 4.51
N PRO A 79 -10.39 -7.17 4.20
CA PRO A 79 -11.27 -6.21 4.89
C PRO A 79 -11.37 -6.43 6.42
N PRO A 80 -11.43 -7.67 6.95
CA PRO A 80 -11.43 -7.89 8.40
C PRO A 80 -10.22 -7.29 9.11
N ARG A 81 -9.03 -7.36 8.50
CA ARG A 81 -7.80 -6.76 9.05
C ARG A 81 -7.56 -5.33 8.57
N ARG A 82 -8.39 -4.82 7.65
CA ARG A 82 -8.25 -3.53 6.96
C ARG A 82 -6.91 -3.40 6.25
N LYS A 83 -6.50 -4.48 5.58
CA LYS A 83 -5.21 -4.59 4.89
C LYS A 83 -5.39 -4.85 3.40
N LEU A 84 -4.37 -4.49 2.65
CA LEU A 84 -4.15 -4.90 1.28
C LEU A 84 -2.80 -5.61 1.21
N LEU A 85 -2.80 -6.86 0.77
CA LEU A 85 -1.58 -7.62 0.53
C LEU A 85 -1.24 -7.57 -0.95
N ILE A 86 -0.01 -7.21 -1.30
CA ILE A 86 0.47 -7.11 -2.69
C ILE A 86 1.66 -8.07 -2.85
N GLU A 87 1.59 -8.99 -3.82
CA GLU A 87 2.71 -9.85 -4.17
C GLU A 87 3.73 -9.05 -5.00
N LEU A 88 4.98 -9.02 -4.54
CA LEU A 88 6.07 -8.35 -5.23
C LEU A 88 6.76 -9.32 -6.19
N PRO A 89 7.25 -8.86 -7.35
CA PRO A 89 8.05 -9.68 -8.26
C PRO A 89 9.33 -10.16 -7.57
N ALA A 90 9.77 -11.37 -7.94
CA ALA A 90 10.95 -12.03 -7.37
C ALA A 90 12.28 -11.43 -7.86
#